data_AF-A0A478FQU7-F1
#
_entry.id   AF-A0A478FQU7-F1
#
_cell.length_a   1.000
_cell.length_b   1.000
_cell.length_c   1.000
_cell.angle_alpha   90.00
_cell.angle_beta   90.00
_cell.angle_gamma   90.00
#
_symmetry.space_group_name_H-M   'P 1'
#
loop_
_entity.id
_entity.type
_entity.pdbx_description
1 polymer ?
#
loop_
_entity_poly.entity_id
_entity_poly.type
_entity_poly.pdbx_seq_one_letter_code
_entity_poly.pdbx_strand_id
1 'polypeptide(L)'
;MATAAAYLGKNPCLLGIHVFCIKHCQNTKYLAYCLTTRQILFQKQKYYKKGIALHIRKNDLQKIKIPLPPLEIQEQIVEVLDAFRELVRKLINGLKAELKLRKKQYEYYLNSIISNVIEKRWVEWKTLGEIATDIYRGNGVDNSQVGTGNYPCIQYTEIYTYYKTWFKECVSHVDEKLIKNLKYCSYGDLLITAASNMSENIGKACTYLGNEKIIAGAAMFVLKHEQNPKYLAYALSTNNAKQQKQKHAKKGTLTNLATNGLKRIKIPLPPLEIQEQIANALDHLRELCEDLEKGIPKEIELANKRYEYYKELLIIGNKK
;
A
#
# COMPACT_ATOMS: atom_id res chain seq x y z
N MET A 1 -21.04 7.49 10.22
CA MET A 1 -22.37 6.84 10.14
C MET A 1 -22.73 6.29 11.52
N ALA A 2 -23.99 6.39 11.95
CA ALA A 2 -24.43 5.85 13.24
C ALA A 2 -24.51 4.31 13.18
N THR A 3 -23.48 3.65 13.73
CA THR A 3 -23.38 2.19 13.83
C THR A 3 -24.08 1.65 15.08
N ALA A 4 -24.16 0.32 15.22
CA ALA A 4 -24.67 -0.36 16.40
C ALA A 4 -23.73 -1.50 16.81
N ALA A 5 -23.68 -1.78 18.10
CA ALA A 5 -22.92 -2.89 18.66
C ALA A 5 -23.71 -3.53 19.80
N ALA A 6 -23.56 -4.86 19.94
CA ALA A 6 -24.11 -5.59 21.07
C ALA A 6 -23.17 -5.46 22.27
N TYR A 7 -23.68 -5.02 23.41
CA TYR A 7 -22.96 -5.09 24.68
C TYR A 7 -23.29 -6.42 25.35
N LEU A 8 -22.28 -7.28 25.51
CA LEU A 8 -22.40 -8.61 26.11
C LEU A 8 -21.67 -8.72 27.46
N GLY A 9 -21.17 -7.60 27.98
CA GLY A 9 -20.47 -7.56 29.26
C GLY A 9 -21.43 -7.72 30.43
N LYS A 10 -20.96 -8.36 31.52
CA LYS A 10 -21.74 -8.55 32.75
C LYS A 10 -21.76 -7.32 33.66
N ASN A 11 -20.79 -6.42 33.51
CA ASN A 11 -20.67 -5.21 34.33
C ASN A 11 -21.30 -3.99 33.64
N PRO A 12 -21.75 -2.97 34.38
CA PRO A 12 -22.16 -1.70 33.78
C PRO A 12 -21.00 -1.02 33.05
N CYS A 13 -21.29 -0.32 31.95
CA CYS A 13 -20.33 0.50 31.22
C CYS A 13 -20.85 1.94 31.13
N LEU A 14 -19.95 2.91 31.34
CA LEU A 14 -20.25 4.32 31.10
C LEU A 14 -20.38 4.56 29.58
N LEU A 15 -21.36 5.38 29.19
CA LEU A 15 -21.64 5.68 27.79
C LEU A 15 -21.15 7.09 27.45
N GLY A 16 -20.49 7.22 26.30
CA GLY A 16 -20.15 8.52 25.76
C GLY A 16 -21.39 9.29 25.33
N ILE A 17 -21.28 10.62 25.29
CA ILE A 17 -22.38 11.57 24.99
C ILE A 17 -23.05 11.38 23.60
N HIS A 18 -22.44 10.60 22.72
CA HIS A 18 -22.95 10.32 21.37
C HIS A 18 -23.46 8.88 21.19
N VAL A 19 -23.64 8.14 22.29
CA VAL A 19 -24.11 6.75 22.26
C VAL A 19 -25.51 6.64 22.85
N PHE A 20 -26.42 5.99 22.12
CA PHE A 20 -27.73 5.63 22.63
C PHE A 20 -27.70 4.21 23.19
N CYS A 21 -28.24 4.02 24.39
CA CYS A 21 -28.54 2.69 24.93
C CYS A 21 -29.97 2.31 24.56
N ILE A 22 -30.13 1.12 23.95
CA ILE A 22 -31.44 0.55 23.63
C ILE A 22 -31.66 -0.62 24.59
N LYS A 23 -32.58 -0.46 25.54
CA LYS A 23 -33.06 -1.58 26.36
C LYS A 23 -34.14 -2.33 25.59
N HIS A 24 -34.05 -3.66 25.55
CA HIS A 24 -34.94 -4.51 24.77
C HIS A 24 -35.06 -5.91 25.40
N CYS A 25 -36.07 -6.67 24.99
CA CYS A 25 -36.27 -8.09 25.32
C CYS A 25 -35.89 -9.05 24.17
N GLN A 26 -35.26 -8.52 23.11
CA GLN A 26 -34.89 -9.25 21.89
C GLN A 26 -33.46 -9.82 21.94
N ASN A 27 -33.05 -10.61 20.95
CA ASN A 27 -31.66 -11.06 20.86
C ASN A 27 -30.72 -9.87 20.55
N THR A 28 -29.77 -9.62 21.46
CA THR A 28 -28.88 -8.45 21.39
C THR A 28 -27.99 -8.45 20.15
N LYS A 29 -27.47 -9.63 19.74
CA LYS A 29 -26.63 -9.75 18.54
C LYS A 29 -27.46 -9.54 17.27
N TYR A 30 -28.68 -10.10 17.23
CA TYR A 30 -29.60 -9.89 16.11
C TYR A 30 -29.88 -8.41 15.89
N LEU A 31 -30.24 -7.67 16.96
CA LEU A 31 -30.48 -6.23 16.85
C LEU A 31 -29.23 -5.46 16.40
N ALA A 32 -28.04 -5.84 16.87
CA ALA A 32 -26.80 -5.24 16.40
C ALA A 32 -26.57 -5.48 14.91
N TYR A 33 -26.74 -6.73 14.43
CA TYR A 33 -26.63 -7.05 13.01
C TYR A 33 -27.66 -6.30 12.17
N CYS A 34 -28.92 -6.30 12.59
CA CYS A 34 -30.02 -5.62 11.89
C CYS A 34 -29.81 -4.11 11.79
N LEU A 35 -29.36 -3.45 12.87
CA LEU A 35 -29.10 -2.02 12.86
C LEU A 35 -27.89 -1.61 11.99
N THR A 36 -27.09 -2.57 11.54
CA THR A 36 -25.93 -2.35 10.63
C THR A 36 -26.19 -2.79 9.20
N THR A 37 -27.34 -3.37 8.91
CA THR A 37 -27.82 -3.70 7.57
C THR A 37 -27.97 -2.42 6.73
N ARG A 38 -27.54 -2.45 5.46
CA ARG A 38 -27.60 -1.35 4.48
C ARG A 38 -28.97 -0.72 4.42
N GLN A 39 -30.04 -1.52 4.35
CA GLN A 39 -31.40 -0.99 4.34
C GLN A 39 -31.71 -0.11 5.57
N ILE A 40 -31.27 -0.52 6.76
CA ILE A 40 -31.48 0.24 8.00
C ILE A 40 -30.56 1.46 8.05
N LEU A 41 -29.32 1.34 7.56
CA LEU A 41 -28.40 2.47 7.40
C LEU A 41 -28.97 3.54 6.45
N PHE A 42 -29.60 3.14 5.34
CA PHE A 42 -30.28 4.07 4.43
C PHE A 42 -31.50 4.74 5.09
N GLN A 43 -32.27 4.02 5.91
CA GLN A 43 -33.33 4.64 6.70
C GLN A 43 -32.77 5.69 7.67
N LYS A 44 -31.69 5.37 8.40
CA LYS A 44 -31.01 6.30 9.31
C LYS A 44 -30.54 7.57 8.59
N GLN A 45 -30.00 7.42 7.38
CA GLN A 45 -29.49 8.54 6.59
C GLN A 45 -30.55 9.61 6.29
N LYS A 46 -31.82 9.22 6.13
CA LYS A 46 -32.93 10.16 5.91
C LYS A 46 -33.16 11.12 7.09
N TYR A 47 -32.72 10.73 8.28
CA TYR A 47 -32.90 11.49 9.52
C TYR A 47 -31.62 12.18 10.00
N TYR A 48 -30.51 12.06 9.26
CA TYR A 48 -29.31 12.79 9.60
C TYR A 48 -29.48 14.28 9.32
N LYS A 49 -29.20 15.09 10.33
CA LYS A 49 -29.02 16.53 10.11
C LYS A 49 -27.66 16.77 9.47
N LYS A 50 -27.65 17.48 8.35
CA LYS A 50 -26.41 17.91 7.68
C LYS A 50 -25.79 19.07 8.48
N GLY A 51 -24.52 18.92 8.83
CA GLY A 51 -23.68 19.85 9.60
C GLY A 51 -22.23 19.32 9.63
N ILE A 52 -21.35 19.92 10.43
CA ILE A 52 -19.94 19.49 10.55
C ILE A 52 -19.82 18.04 11.07
N ALA A 53 -20.76 17.59 11.90
CA ALA A 53 -20.88 16.21 12.36
C ALA A 53 -22.30 15.66 12.08
N LEU A 54 -22.36 14.40 11.64
CA LEU A 54 -23.63 13.71 11.38
C LEU A 54 -24.26 13.29 12.71
N HIS A 55 -25.43 13.84 13.02
CA HIS A 55 -26.19 13.51 14.22
C HIS A 55 -27.59 13.00 13.89
N ILE A 56 -28.09 12.07 14.70
CA ILE A 56 -29.48 11.61 14.72
C ILE A 56 -30.08 11.87 16.09
N ARG A 57 -31.29 12.43 16.14
CA ARG A 57 -31.99 12.67 17.42
C ARG A 57 -32.66 11.37 17.89
N LYS A 58 -32.81 11.21 19.20
CA LYS A 58 -33.50 10.05 19.80
C LYS A 58 -34.89 9.82 19.20
N ASN A 59 -35.67 10.89 19.04
CA ASN A 59 -37.04 10.81 18.49
C ASN A 59 -37.06 10.37 17.03
N ASP A 60 -36.01 10.64 16.26
CA ASP A 60 -35.91 10.20 14.87
C ASP A 60 -35.38 8.77 14.78
N LEU A 61 -34.52 8.35 15.70
CA LEU A 61 -34.07 6.96 15.81
C LEU A 61 -35.25 6.00 16.06
N GLN A 62 -36.23 6.41 16.87
CA GLN A 62 -37.44 5.65 17.16
C GLN A 62 -38.35 5.43 15.92
N LYS A 63 -38.21 6.24 14.87
CA LYS A 63 -39.00 6.12 13.63
C LYS A 63 -38.46 5.05 12.67
N ILE A 64 -37.25 4.54 12.92
CA ILE A 64 -36.62 3.55 12.05
C ILE A 64 -37.33 2.21 12.21
N LYS A 65 -37.78 1.64 11.10
CA LYS A 65 -38.43 0.33 11.08
C LYS A 65 -37.40 -0.76 10.88
N ILE A 66 -37.44 -1.77 11.74
CA ILE A 66 -36.57 -2.96 11.68
C ILE A 66 -37.42 -4.22 11.54
N PRO A 67 -36.95 -5.24 10.79
CA PRO A 67 -37.56 -6.57 10.82
C PRO A 67 -37.33 -7.22 12.18
N LEU A 68 -38.40 -7.79 12.74
CA LEU A 68 -38.36 -8.43 14.05
C LEU A 68 -39.09 -9.78 14.02
N PRO A 69 -38.41 -10.86 13.59
CA PRO A 69 -38.98 -12.21 13.62
C PRO A 69 -39.06 -12.74 15.07
N PRO A 70 -39.72 -13.88 15.31
CA PRO A 70 -39.72 -14.53 16.64
C PRO A 70 -38.31 -14.78 17.18
N LEU A 71 -38.17 -14.83 18.51
CA LEU A 71 -36.87 -14.98 19.19
C LEU A 71 -36.09 -16.20 18.71
N GLU A 72 -36.75 -17.34 18.51
CA GLU A 72 -36.14 -18.57 18.02
C GLU A 72 -35.49 -18.37 16.63
N ILE A 73 -36.17 -17.67 15.73
CA ILE A 73 -35.62 -17.34 14.40
C ILE A 73 -34.47 -16.33 14.51
N GLN A 74 -34.54 -15.36 15.43
CA GLN A 74 -33.43 -14.45 15.68
C GLN A 74 -32.18 -15.20 16.14
N GLU A 75 -32.34 -16.22 17.00
CA GLU A 75 -31.25 -17.06 17.47
C GLU A 75 -30.61 -17.86 16.34
N GLN A 76 -31.42 -18.50 15.48
CA GLN A 76 -30.94 -19.22 14.30
C GLN A 76 -30.17 -18.30 13.33
N ILE A 77 -30.70 -17.10 13.05
CA ILE A 77 -30.03 -16.11 12.21
C ILE A 77 -28.68 -15.73 12.82
N VAL A 78 -28.64 -15.47 14.14
CA VAL A 78 -27.40 -15.10 14.84
C VAL A 78 -26.39 -16.23 14.80
N GLU A 79 -26.80 -17.47 14.99
CA GLU A 79 -25.91 -18.64 14.93
C GLU A 79 -25.23 -18.75 13.55
N VAL A 80 -26.00 -18.66 12.47
CA VAL A 80 -25.47 -18.71 11.10
C VAL A 80 -24.55 -17.52 10.82
N LEU A 81 -24.95 -16.31 11.22
CA LEU A 81 -24.15 -15.10 10.99
C LEU A 81 -22.85 -15.11 11.80
N ASP A 82 -22.88 -15.58 13.05
CA ASP A 82 -21.68 -15.71 13.88
C ASP A 82 -20.73 -16.76 13.29
N ALA A 83 -21.24 -17.92 12.89
CA ALA A 83 -20.44 -18.96 12.24
C ALA A 83 -19.80 -18.45 10.95
N PHE A 84 -20.57 -17.76 10.10
CA PHE A 84 -20.05 -17.22 8.86
C PHE A 84 -19.04 -16.08 9.09
N ARG A 85 -19.31 -15.19 10.05
CA ARG A 85 -18.38 -14.13 10.44
C ARG A 85 -17.05 -14.71 10.92
N GLU A 86 -17.07 -15.79 11.69
CA GLU A 86 -15.87 -16.47 12.14
C GLU A 86 -15.09 -17.10 11.00
N LEU A 87 -15.76 -17.72 10.02
CA LEU A 87 -15.11 -18.23 8.80
C LEU A 87 -14.44 -17.11 8.01
N VAL A 88 -15.14 -15.99 7.79
CA VAL A 88 -14.59 -14.81 7.09
C VAL A 88 -13.42 -14.22 7.85
N ARG A 89 -13.50 -14.14 9.18
CA ARG A 89 -12.40 -13.66 10.03
C ARG A 89 -11.17 -14.56 9.91
N LYS A 90 -11.35 -15.89 9.97
CA LYS A 90 -10.26 -16.87 9.80
C LYS A 90 -9.62 -16.74 8.42
N LEU A 91 -10.42 -16.65 7.35
CA LEU A 91 -9.94 -16.45 5.99
C LEU A 91 -9.11 -15.17 5.87
N ILE A 92 -9.65 -14.02 6.30
CA ILE A 92 -8.95 -12.73 6.21
C ILE A 92 -7.63 -12.77 7.01
N ASN A 93 -7.63 -13.38 8.19
CA ASN A 93 -6.42 -13.52 8.99
C ASN A 93 -5.38 -14.41 8.30
N GLY A 94 -5.81 -15.55 7.73
CA GLY A 94 -4.94 -16.44 6.96
C GLY A 94 -4.32 -15.73 5.76
N LEU A 95 -5.12 -15.03 4.97
CA LEU A 95 -4.66 -14.26 3.80
C LEU A 95 -3.67 -13.15 4.19
N LYS A 96 -3.91 -12.43 5.29
CA LYS A 96 -2.98 -11.41 5.81
C LYS A 96 -1.67 -12.03 6.29
N ALA A 97 -1.73 -13.19 6.93
CA ALA A 97 -0.55 -13.92 7.38
C ALA A 97 0.27 -14.42 6.18
N GLU A 98 -0.38 -15.00 5.17
CA GLU A 98 0.26 -15.45 3.92
C GLU A 98 0.95 -14.28 3.22
N LEU A 99 0.27 -13.14 3.06
CA LEU A 99 0.86 -11.94 2.47
C LEU A 99 2.12 -11.47 3.21
N LYS A 100 2.10 -11.50 4.55
CA LYS A 100 3.24 -11.15 5.38
C LYS A 100 4.40 -12.14 5.21
N LEU A 101 4.10 -13.44 5.15
CA LEU A 101 5.11 -14.49 4.96
C LEU A 101 5.76 -14.40 3.57
N ARG A 102 4.96 -14.15 2.52
CA ARG A 102 5.47 -13.98 1.15
C ARG A 102 6.39 -12.78 1.00
N LYS A 103 6.06 -11.65 1.62
CA LYS A 103 6.96 -10.48 1.67
C LYS A 103 8.29 -10.82 2.33
N LYS A 104 8.26 -11.51 3.48
CA LYS A 104 9.48 -11.97 4.16
C LYS A 104 10.28 -12.97 3.32
N GLN A 105 9.60 -13.89 2.64
CA GLN A 105 10.22 -14.88 1.76
C GLN A 105 10.93 -14.20 0.59
N TYR A 106 10.28 -13.23 -0.06
CA TYR A 106 10.88 -12.43 -1.12
C TYR A 106 12.12 -11.67 -0.62
N GLU A 107 12.02 -11.00 0.53
CA GLU A 107 13.17 -10.30 1.12
C GLU A 107 14.32 -11.28 1.43
N TYR A 108 14.02 -12.47 1.97
CA TYR A 108 15.02 -13.50 2.22
C TYR A 108 15.74 -13.92 0.94
N TYR A 109 14.99 -14.29 -0.11
CA TYR A 109 15.59 -14.73 -1.38
C TYR A 109 16.35 -13.60 -2.09
N LEU A 110 15.84 -12.37 -2.08
CA LEU A 110 16.55 -11.21 -2.62
C LEU A 110 17.93 -11.06 -1.98
N ASN A 111 17.99 -11.12 -0.64
CA ASN A 111 19.25 -11.01 0.08
C ASN A 111 20.13 -12.25 -0.15
N SER A 112 19.56 -13.45 -0.14
CA SER A 112 20.31 -14.70 -0.33
C SER A 112 20.91 -14.79 -1.72
N ILE A 113 20.17 -14.49 -2.79
CA ILE A 113 20.67 -14.54 -4.17
C ILE A 113 21.84 -13.57 -4.35
N ILE A 114 21.68 -12.32 -3.90
CA ILE A 114 22.75 -11.32 -4.00
C ILE A 114 23.95 -11.70 -3.12
N SER A 115 23.74 -12.32 -1.95
CA SER A 115 24.83 -12.77 -1.07
C SER A 115 25.57 -14.00 -1.61
N ASN A 116 24.86 -14.96 -2.19
CA ASN A 116 25.44 -16.17 -2.79
C ASN A 116 26.37 -15.82 -3.97
N VAL A 117 26.07 -14.75 -4.69
CA VAL A 117 26.93 -14.20 -5.75
C VAL A 117 28.26 -13.69 -5.19
N ILE A 118 28.24 -13.15 -3.96
CA ILE A 118 29.45 -12.74 -3.22
C ILE A 118 30.25 -13.96 -2.76
N GLU A 119 29.58 -14.96 -2.20
CA GLU A 119 30.21 -16.17 -1.66
C GLU A 119 30.93 -16.99 -2.74
N LYS A 120 30.42 -17.01 -3.97
CA LYS A 120 31.06 -17.67 -5.11
C LYS A 120 32.32 -16.94 -5.64
N ARG A 121 32.72 -15.82 -5.02
CA ARG A 121 33.92 -15.02 -5.35
C ARG A 121 33.97 -14.51 -6.79
N TRP A 122 32.82 -14.26 -7.41
CA TRP A 122 32.71 -13.74 -8.78
C TRP A 122 32.48 -12.22 -8.85
N VAL A 123 32.74 -11.48 -7.77
CA VAL A 123 32.37 -10.06 -7.68
C VAL A 123 33.41 -9.19 -7.02
N GLU A 124 33.51 -7.98 -7.55
CA GLU A 124 34.14 -6.86 -6.87
C GLU A 124 33.07 -6.01 -6.18
N TRP A 125 33.39 -5.47 -5.01
CA TRP A 125 32.57 -4.44 -4.39
C TRP A 125 32.87 -3.10 -5.05
N LYS A 126 31.86 -2.51 -5.69
CA LYS A 126 31.95 -1.17 -6.27
C LYS A 126 31.01 -0.23 -5.54
N THR A 127 31.46 1.01 -5.38
CA THR A 127 30.63 2.11 -4.93
C THR A 127 29.75 2.61 -6.07
N LEU A 128 28.60 3.19 -5.74
CA LEU A 128 27.76 3.86 -6.75
C LEU A 128 28.49 4.99 -7.46
N GLY A 129 29.45 5.64 -6.80
CA GLY A 129 30.29 6.67 -7.41
C GLY A 129 31.25 6.13 -8.47
N GLU A 130 31.72 4.89 -8.35
CA GLU A 130 32.63 4.26 -9.32
C GLU A 130 31.91 3.74 -10.57
N ILE A 131 30.67 3.26 -10.43
CA ILE A 131 29.91 2.70 -11.56
C ILE A 131 29.12 3.74 -12.34
N ALA A 132 28.92 4.93 -11.77
CA ALA A 132 28.09 5.95 -12.37
C ALA A 132 28.86 6.73 -13.42
N THR A 133 28.28 6.85 -14.62
CA THR A 133 28.78 7.76 -15.66
C THR A 133 28.34 9.19 -15.38
N ASP A 134 27.18 9.38 -14.75
CA ASP A 134 26.72 10.68 -14.25
C ASP A 134 25.76 10.49 -13.06
N ILE A 135 25.75 11.45 -12.12
CA ILE A 135 24.80 11.51 -11.01
C ILE A 135 24.38 12.94 -10.77
N TYR A 136 23.07 13.22 -10.90
CA TYR A 136 22.50 14.51 -10.58
C TYR A 136 21.16 14.39 -9.85
N ARG A 137 20.72 15.52 -9.28
CA ARG A 137 19.40 15.64 -8.67
C ARG A 137 18.38 15.94 -9.77
N GLY A 138 17.23 15.28 -9.69
CA GLY A 138 16.04 15.76 -10.38
C GLY A 138 15.65 17.14 -9.85
N ASN A 139 15.03 17.93 -10.71
CA ASN A 139 14.64 19.30 -10.40
C ASN A 139 13.49 19.72 -11.30
N GLY A 140 12.77 20.77 -10.89
CA GLY A 140 12.01 21.59 -11.81
C GLY A 140 10.53 21.24 -11.96
N VAL A 141 10.03 20.13 -11.43
CA VAL A 141 8.58 19.84 -11.46
C VAL A 141 7.95 20.12 -10.10
N ASP A 142 7.24 21.24 -10.01
CA ASP A 142 6.36 21.55 -8.88
C ASP A 142 5.05 20.76 -8.98
N ASN A 143 4.45 20.44 -7.83
CA ASN A 143 3.17 19.71 -7.78
C ASN A 143 2.05 20.44 -8.52
N SER A 144 2.06 21.78 -8.57
CA SER A 144 1.08 22.59 -9.31
C SER A 144 1.22 22.47 -10.84
N GLN A 145 2.36 22.01 -11.34
CA GLN A 145 2.62 21.87 -12.76
C GLN A 145 2.24 20.48 -13.28
N VAL A 146 2.02 19.50 -12.40
CA VAL A 146 1.59 18.17 -12.79
C VAL A 146 0.17 18.23 -13.37
N GLY A 147 -0.01 17.61 -14.54
CA GLY A 147 -1.25 17.62 -15.31
C GLY A 147 -1.42 18.80 -16.27
N THR A 148 -0.42 19.70 -16.38
CA THR A 148 -0.50 20.87 -17.27
C THR A 148 -0.24 20.58 -18.75
N GLY A 149 0.29 19.40 -19.07
CA GLY A 149 0.62 18.99 -20.43
C GLY A 149 0.87 17.49 -20.51
N ASN A 150 1.36 17.04 -21.67
CA ASN A 150 1.48 15.61 -22.01
C ASN A 150 2.92 15.08 -21.98
N TYR A 151 3.91 15.87 -21.56
CA TYR A 151 5.29 15.39 -21.49
C TYR A 151 5.47 14.54 -20.23
N PRO A 152 5.99 13.30 -20.32
CA PRO A 152 6.08 12.40 -19.17
C PRO A 152 7.05 12.92 -18.10
N CYS A 153 6.63 12.86 -16.85
CA CYS A 153 7.46 13.21 -15.71
C CYS A 153 7.28 12.24 -14.54
N ILE A 154 8.22 12.28 -13.60
CA ILE A 154 8.18 11.43 -12.42
C ILE A 154 8.34 12.27 -11.14
N GLN A 155 7.46 12.01 -10.18
CA GLN A 155 7.53 12.54 -8.83
C GLN A 155 8.13 11.52 -7.86
N TYR A 156 8.92 11.96 -6.89
CA TYR A 156 9.60 11.03 -5.97
C TYR A 156 8.61 10.21 -5.13
N THR A 157 7.43 10.76 -4.87
CA THR A 157 6.32 10.07 -4.18
C THR A 157 5.82 8.87 -4.96
N GLU A 158 5.81 8.95 -6.29
CA GLU A 158 5.34 7.88 -7.18
C GLU A 158 6.23 6.65 -7.15
N ILE A 159 7.52 6.83 -6.86
CA ILE A 159 8.46 5.72 -6.59
C ILE A 159 7.99 4.91 -5.38
N TYR A 160 7.27 5.50 -4.43
CA TYR A 160 6.72 4.77 -3.29
C TYR A 160 5.33 4.19 -3.56
N THR A 161 4.50 4.89 -4.32
CA THR A 161 3.07 4.56 -4.46
C THR A 161 2.73 3.71 -5.69
N TYR A 162 3.37 3.97 -6.83
CA TYR A 162 3.03 3.35 -8.11
C TYR A 162 4.15 2.45 -8.62
N TYR A 163 5.39 2.93 -8.56
CA TYR A 163 6.51 2.21 -9.13
C TYR A 163 7.14 1.25 -8.12
N LYS A 164 7.52 0.08 -8.62
CA LYS A 164 8.18 -0.98 -7.84
C LYS A 164 9.68 -0.96 -8.15
N THR A 165 10.24 -2.07 -8.65
CA THR A 165 11.65 -2.17 -9.02
C THR A 165 11.98 -1.40 -10.30
N TRP A 166 11.04 -1.39 -11.25
CA TRP A 166 11.17 -0.67 -12.51
C TRP A 166 9.80 -0.26 -13.04
N PHE A 167 9.79 0.65 -14.02
CA PHE A 167 8.59 1.12 -14.70
C PHE A 167 8.92 1.52 -16.15
N LYS A 168 7.90 1.53 -17.01
CA LYS A 168 8.04 1.90 -18.43
C LYS A 168 7.24 3.16 -18.80
N GLU A 169 6.14 3.39 -18.10
CA GLU A 169 5.20 4.47 -18.37
C GLU A 169 5.07 5.37 -17.14
N CYS A 170 5.03 6.68 -17.38
CA CYS A 170 4.81 7.66 -16.32
C CYS A 170 3.32 7.81 -16.03
N VAL A 171 2.99 7.89 -14.75
CA VAL A 171 1.65 8.27 -14.27
C VAL A 171 1.43 9.77 -14.48
N SER A 172 2.46 10.57 -14.22
CA SER A 172 2.39 12.03 -14.29
C SER A 172 2.94 12.60 -15.59
N HIS A 173 2.35 13.72 -16.00
CA HIS A 173 2.73 14.46 -17.20
C HIS A 173 2.69 15.97 -16.93
N VAL A 174 3.47 16.75 -17.67
CA VAL A 174 3.62 18.21 -17.52
C VAL A 174 3.73 18.88 -18.88
N ASP A 175 3.53 20.19 -18.92
CA ASP A 175 4.03 21.00 -20.03
C ASP A 175 5.52 21.31 -19.82
N GLU A 176 6.37 20.75 -20.68
CA GLU A 176 7.83 20.92 -20.66
C GLU A 176 8.24 22.40 -20.68
N LYS A 177 7.47 23.26 -21.35
CA LYS A 177 7.77 24.70 -21.47
C LYS A 177 7.68 25.46 -20.14
N LEU A 178 6.96 24.91 -19.17
CA LEU A 178 6.81 25.50 -17.84
C LEU A 178 7.98 25.14 -16.91
N ILE A 179 8.86 24.23 -17.33
CA ILE A 179 9.93 23.70 -16.49
C ILE A 179 11.24 24.44 -16.78
N LYS A 180 11.67 25.27 -15.82
CA LYS A 180 12.88 26.11 -15.98
C LYS A 180 14.18 25.32 -16.02
N ASN A 181 14.27 24.23 -15.25
CA ASN A 181 15.49 23.45 -15.05
C ASN A 181 15.24 21.98 -15.35
N LEU A 182 15.16 21.65 -16.63
CA LEU A 182 14.89 20.30 -17.11
C LEU A 182 16.02 19.34 -16.70
N LYS A 183 15.61 18.25 -16.05
CA LYS A 183 16.48 17.13 -15.70
C LYS A 183 15.85 15.88 -16.24
N TYR A 184 16.50 15.26 -17.21
CA TYR A 184 15.94 14.09 -17.88
C TYR A 184 16.37 12.80 -17.20
N CYS A 185 15.58 11.76 -17.42
CA CYS A 185 15.89 10.36 -17.18
C CYS A 185 15.56 9.62 -18.49
N SER A 186 16.43 8.70 -18.89
CA SER A 186 16.31 7.92 -20.14
C SER A 186 16.33 6.43 -19.83
N TYR A 187 16.04 5.60 -20.84
CA TYR A 187 16.06 4.14 -20.69
C TYR A 187 17.34 3.67 -19.98
N GLY A 188 17.16 2.80 -18.98
CA GLY A 188 18.23 2.22 -18.20
C GLY A 188 18.71 3.07 -17.03
N ASP A 189 18.36 4.36 -16.97
CA ASP A 189 18.76 5.24 -15.86
C ASP A 189 18.08 4.81 -14.56
N LEU A 190 18.87 4.85 -13.47
CA LEU A 190 18.42 4.49 -12.15
C LEU A 190 17.95 5.73 -11.37
N LEU A 191 16.72 5.69 -10.89
CA LEU A 191 16.11 6.70 -10.04
C LEU A 191 16.19 6.29 -8.57
N ILE A 192 16.65 7.20 -7.71
CA ILE A 192 16.79 6.93 -6.27
C ILE A 192 16.19 8.07 -5.47
N THR A 193 15.27 7.78 -4.55
CA THR A 193 14.66 8.82 -3.73
C THR A 193 15.69 9.48 -2.82
N ALA A 194 15.70 10.80 -2.77
CA ALA A 194 16.60 11.54 -1.92
C ALA A 194 16.03 11.79 -0.51
N ALA A 195 14.72 11.68 -0.39
CA ALA A 195 13.98 12.06 0.80
C ALA A 195 12.94 11.01 1.18
N SER A 196 12.69 10.87 2.48
CA SER A 196 11.64 10.01 3.01
C SER A 196 11.16 10.45 4.39
N ASN A 197 9.86 10.27 4.64
CA ASN A 197 9.25 10.45 5.97
C ASN A 197 9.56 9.28 6.91
N MET A 198 9.99 8.14 6.37
CA MET A 198 10.39 6.97 7.15
C MET A 198 11.85 6.66 6.84
N SER A 199 12.70 6.72 7.86
CA SER A 199 14.14 6.49 7.68
C SER A 199 14.46 5.13 7.05
N GLU A 200 13.63 4.11 7.30
CA GLU A 200 13.76 2.78 6.71
C GLU A 200 13.60 2.75 5.18
N ASN A 201 12.87 3.71 4.63
CA ASN A 201 12.54 3.82 3.20
C ASN A 201 13.41 4.82 2.45
N ILE A 202 14.45 5.38 3.08
CA ILE A 202 15.34 6.34 2.41
C ILE A 202 16.10 5.67 1.26
N GLY A 203 16.22 6.36 0.12
CA GLY A 203 16.98 5.86 -1.01
C GLY A 203 16.30 4.69 -1.72
N LYS A 204 14.96 4.63 -1.77
CA LYS A 204 14.26 3.64 -2.59
C LYS A 204 14.68 3.81 -4.04
N ALA A 205 15.10 2.71 -4.67
CA ALA A 205 15.63 2.70 -6.03
C ALA A 205 14.61 2.10 -6.99
N CYS A 206 14.53 2.67 -8.20
CA CYS A 206 13.64 2.23 -9.26
C CYS A 206 14.30 2.54 -10.60
N THR A 207 14.17 1.66 -11.59
CA THR A 207 14.75 1.90 -12.92
C THR A 207 13.69 2.26 -13.95
N TYR A 208 14.01 3.20 -14.83
CA TYR A 208 13.18 3.50 -15.99
C TYR A 208 13.56 2.63 -17.19
N LEU A 209 12.57 1.96 -17.78
CA LEU A 209 12.71 1.05 -18.92
C LEU A 209 11.74 1.40 -20.06
N GLY A 210 11.30 2.65 -20.13
CA GLY A 210 10.45 3.16 -21.21
C GLY A 210 11.27 3.65 -22.40
N ASN A 211 10.56 3.99 -23.49
CA ASN A 211 11.17 4.35 -24.76
C ASN A 211 11.42 5.85 -24.93
N GLU A 212 10.88 6.67 -24.03
CA GLU A 212 10.86 8.14 -24.14
C GLU A 212 11.86 8.77 -23.17
N LYS A 213 12.18 10.06 -23.32
CA LYS A 213 12.84 10.80 -22.24
C LYS A 213 11.79 11.32 -21.28
N ILE A 214 12.03 11.20 -19.98
CA ILE A 214 11.12 11.67 -18.94
C ILE A 214 11.77 12.76 -18.09
N ILE A 215 10.97 13.66 -17.54
CA ILE A 215 11.47 14.71 -16.63
C ILE A 215 11.51 14.17 -15.19
N ALA A 216 12.68 14.19 -14.57
CA ALA A 216 12.89 13.82 -13.18
C ALA A 216 12.57 14.98 -12.24
N GLY A 217 11.51 14.83 -11.43
CA GLY A 217 11.08 15.81 -10.45
C GLY A 217 12.05 16.00 -9.28
N ALA A 218 11.69 16.86 -8.34
CA ALA A 218 12.54 17.15 -7.17
C ALA A 218 12.67 15.95 -6.22
N ALA A 219 13.62 16.04 -5.28
CA ALA A 219 13.83 15.06 -4.21
C ALA A 219 14.11 13.60 -4.68
N MET A 220 14.72 13.46 -5.86
CA MET A 220 15.31 12.21 -6.34
C MET A 220 16.68 12.45 -6.98
N PHE A 221 17.42 11.36 -7.13
CA PHE A 221 18.64 11.28 -7.93
C PHE A 221 18.34 10.55 -9.23
N VAL A 222 19.01 10.98 -10.29
CA VAL A 222 19.18 10.22 -11.53
C VAL A 222 20.63 9.76 -11.57
N LEU A 223 20.84 8.45 -11.69
CA LEU A 223 22.15 7.82 -11.80
C LEU A 223 22.23 7.11 -13.15
N LYS A 224 23.14 7.58 -13.99
CA LYS A 224 23.46 6.97 -15.28
C LYS A 224 24.58 5.95 -15.12
N HIS A 225 24.51 4.85 -15.84
CA HIS A 225 25.46 3.74 -15.74
C HIS A 225 25.45 2.87 -16.99
N GLU A 226 26.43 1.98 -17.09
CA GLU A 226 26.54 0.97 -18.16
C GLU A 226 26.27 -0.47 -17.66
N GLN A 227 25.69 -0.59 -16.47
CA GLN A 227 25.36 -1.87 -15.83
C GLN A 227 23.92 -2.34 -16.14
N ASN A 228 23.56 -3.56 -15.73
CA ASN A 228 22.19 -4.03 -15.86
C ASN A 228 21.25 -3.22 -14.93
N PRO A 229 20.24 -2.52 -15.49
CA PRO A 229 19.38 -1.62 -14.73
C PRO A 229 18.60 -2.32 -13.60
N LYS A 230 17.97 -3.45 -13.93
CA LYS A 230 17.14 -4.20 -12.98
C LYS A 230 17.99 -4.75 -11.84
N TYR A 231 19.17 -5.27 -12.16
CA TYR A 231 20.14 -5.74 -11.16
C TYR A 231 20.49 -4.64 -10.16
N LEU A 232 20.82 -3.43 -10.62
CA LEU A 232 21.14 -2.33 -9.71
C LEU A 232 19.97 -1.98 -8.78
N ALA A 233 18.74 -1.94 -9.30
CA ALA A 233 17.56 -1.70 -8.48
C ALA A 233 17.36 -2.80 -7.41
N TYR A 234 17.60 -4.08 -7.76
CA TYR A 234 17.56 -5.19 -6.81
C TYR A 234 18.68 -5.16 -5.78
N ALA A 235 19.93 -4.96 -6.22
CA ALA A 235 21.10 -4.87 -5.34
C ALA A 235 20.93 -3.76 -4.30
N LEU A 236 20.37 -2.61 -4.72
CA LEU A 236 20.07 -1.50 -3.84
C LEU A 236 18.85 -1.73 -2.93
N SER A 237 18.04 -2.74 -3.20
CA SER A 237 16.89 -3.13 -2.37
C SER A 237 17.25 -4.15 -1.28
N THR A 238 18.48 -4.66 -1.27
CA THR A 238 18.98 -5.57 -0.22
C THR A 238 19.06 -4.89 1.15
N ASN A 239 19.03 -5.69 2.22
CA ASN A 239 19.13 -5.21 3.60
C ASN A 239 20.48 -4.52 3.84
N ASN A 240 21.56 -5.03 3.26
CA ASN A 240 22.88 -4.41 3.35
C ASN A 240 22.88 -3.00 2.72
N ALA A 241 22.34 -2.85 1.50
CA ALA A 241 22.24 -1.54 0.85
C ALA A 241 21.30 -0.59 1.61
N LYS A 242 20.17 -1.08 2.13
CA LYS A 242 19.26 -0.29 2.99
C LYS A 242 19.98 0.24 4.24
N GLN A 243 20.76 -0.58 4.92
CA GLN A 243 21.55 -0.17 6.09
C GLN A 243 22.60 0.91 5.73
N GLN A 244 23.32 0.73 4.61
CA GLN A 244 24.27 1.74 4.13
C GLN A 244 23.60 3.09 3.82
N LYS A 245 22.43 3.08 3.17
CA LYS A 245 21.63 4.28 2.88
C LYS A 245 21.24 5.00 4.17
N GLN A 246 20.74 4.27 5.15
CA GLN A 246 20.35 4.83 6.45
C GLN A 246 21.55 5.44 7.19
N LYS A 247 22.71 4.76 7.17
CA LYS A 247 23.96 5.24 7.78
C LYS A 247 24.45 6.55 7.16
N HIS A 248 24.27 6.73 5.86
CA HIS A 248 24.69 7.93 5.13
C HIS A 248 23.61 9.02 5.04
N ALA A 249 22.40 8.77 5.55
CA ALA A 249 21.32 9.74 5.58
C ALA A 249 21.43 10.65 6.82
N LYS A 250 21.03 11.91 6.64
CA LYS A 250 20.85 12.86 7.74
C LYS A 250 19.41 12.76 8.24
N LYS A 251 19.24 12.52 9.54
CA LYS A 251 17.93 12.45 10.21
C LYS A 251 17.51 13.86 10.62
N GLY A 252 16.27 14.22 10.30
CA GLY A 252 15.58 15.46 10.66
C GLY A 252 14.07 15.23 10.55
N THR A 253 13.26 16.28 10.36
CA THR A 253 11.81 16.12 10.07
C THR A 253 11.57 15.26 8.83
N LEU A 254 12.43 15.42 7.82
CA LEU A 254 12.52 14.54 6.65
C LEU A 254 13.90 13.90 6.63
N THR A 255 13.97 12.58 6.51
CA THR A 255 15.25 11.90 6.34
C THR A 255 15.77 12.18 4.93
N ASN A 256 16.99 12.68 4.83
CA ASN A 256 17.57 13.09 3.55
C ASN A 256 18.92 12.41 3.29
N LEU A 257 19.07 11.87 2.09
CA LEU A 257 20.34 11.36 1.56
C LEU A 257 20.96 12.42 0.65
N ALA A 258 22.23 12.75 0.92
CA ALA A 258 23.02 13.68 0.10
C ALA A 258 23.78 12.92 -1.01
N THR A 259 24.15 13.60 -2.10
CA THR A 259 24.87 13.00 -3.24
C THR A 259 26.15 12.28 -2.82
N ASN A 260 26.95 12.87 -1.93
CA ASN A 260 28.17 12.24 -1.42
C ASN A 260 27.88 11.00 -0.57
N GLY A 261 26.73 10.97 0.13
CA GLY A 261 26.26 9.79 0.84
C GLY A 261 25.85 8.67 -0.12
N LEU A 262 25.13 9.02 -1.18
CA LEU A 262 24.73 8.09 -2.23
C LEU A 262 25.95 7.46 -2.92
N LYS A 263 26.91 8.28 -3.35
CA LYS A 263 28.14 7.83 -4.03
C LYS A 263 28.94 6.80 -3.24
N ARG A 264 28.85 6.80 -1.90
CA ARG A 264 29.58 5.89 -1.01
C ARG A 264 28.92 4.53 -0.79
N ILE A 265 27.65 4.37 -1.21
CA ILE A 265 26.97 3.07 -1.08
C ILE A 265 27.70 2.05 -1.95
N LYS A 266 28.06 0.91 -1.36
CA LYS A 266 28.71 -0.20 -2.02
C LYS A 266 27.71 -1.29 -2.36
N ILE A 267 27.86 -1.88 -3.53
CA ILE A 267 27.12 -3.05 -3.98
C ILE A 267 28.10 -4.09 -4.55
N PRO A 268 27.77 -5.39 -4.48
CA PRO A 268 28.47 -6.36 -5.29
C PRO A 268 28.18 -6.08 -6.77
N LEU A 269 29.19 -6.21 -7.62
CA LEU A 269 29.04 -6.01 -9.05
C LEU A 269 29.68 -7.17 -9.82
N PRO A 270 28.89 -8.19 -10.23
CA PRO A 270 29.36 -9.27 -11.10
C PRO A 270 29.45 -8.80 -12.56
N PRO A 271 30.03 -9.62 -13.47
CA PRO A 271 29.96 -9.37 -14.91
C PRO A 271 28.51 -9.20 -15.42
N LEU A 272 28.32 -8.42 -16.49
CA LEU A 272 26.99 -8.08 -17.04
C LEU A 272 26.11 -9.30 -17.30
N GLU A 273 26.67 -10.39 -17.83
CA GLU A 273 25.95 -11.64 -18.09
C GLU A 273 25.33 -12.22 -16.81
N ILE A 274 26.10 -12.20 -15.71
CA ILE A 274 25.63 -12.68 -14.40
C ILE A 274 24.61 -11.70 -13.81
N GLN A 275 24.79 -10.39 -14.00
CA GLN A 275 23.79 -9.40 -13.59
C GLN A 275 22.44 -9.66 -14.27
N GLU A 276 22.44 -9.98 -15.57
CA GLU A 276 21.25 -10.33 -16.35
C GLU A 276 20.57 -11.60 -15.81
N GLN A 277 21.33 -12.67 -15.57
CA GLN A 277 20.80 -13.91 -15.00
C GLN A 277 20.13 -13.68 -13.63
N ILE A 278 20.79 -12.91 -12.76
CA ILE A 278 20.25 -12.56 -11.44
C ILE A 278 18.99 -11.71 -11.58
N ALA A 279 19.01 -10.69 -12.45
CA ALA A 279 17.87 -9.82 -12.68
C ALA A 279 16.64 -10.60 -13.16
N ASN A 280 16.82 -11.57 -14.07
CA ASN A 280 15.75 -12.41 -14.57
C ASN A 280 15.19 -13.35 -13.49
N ALA A 281 16.06 -13.96 -12.68
CA ALA A 281 15.62 -14.79 -11.55
C ALA A 281 14.81 -13.99 -10.52
N LEU A 282 15.26 -12.77 -10.20
CA LEU A 282 14.59 -11.88 -9.25
C LEU A 282 13.29 -11.29 -9.81
N ASP A 283 13.22 -11.00 -11.11
CA ASP A 283 11.97 -10.60 -11.78
C ASP A 283 10.90 -11.70 -11.65
N HIS A 284 11.28 -12.96 -11.89
CA HIS A 284 10.35 -14.09 -11.72
C HIS A 284 9.84 -14.22 -10.27
N LEU A 285 10.74 -14.14 -9.28
CA LEU A 285 10.36 -14.17 -7.86
C LEU A 285 9.47 -12.99 -7.47
N ARG A 286 9.77 -11.80 -8.01
CA ARG A 286 8.96 -10.60 -7.79
C ARG A 286 7.56 -10.81 -8.34
N GLU A 287 7.41 -11.22 -9.60
CA GLU A 287 6.12 -11.45 -10.25
C GLU A 287 5.20 -12.37 -9.44
N LEU A 288 5.73 -13.51 -8.98
CA LEU A 288 4.98 -14.43 -8.09
C LEU A 288 4.48 -13.75 -6.81
N CYS A 289 5.28 -12.86 -6.23
CA CYS A 289 4.89 -12.11 -5.03
C CYS A 289 3.86 -11.02 -5.35
N GLU A 290 3.98 -10.37 -6.49
CA GLU A 290 3.07 -9.31 -6.91
C GLU A 290 1.68 -9.81 -7.25
N ASP A 291 1.56 -10.98 -7.89
CA ASP A 291 0.27 -11.58 -8.22
C ASP A 291 -0.55 -11.87 -6.96
N LEU A 292 0.12 -12.38 -5.92
CA LEU A 292 -0.50 -12.58 -4.61
C LEU A 292 -0.85 -11.25 -3.92
N GLU A 293 0.03 -10.25 -3.98
CA GLU A 293 -0.25 -8.90 -3.46
C GLU A 293 -1.47 -8.24 -4.11
N LYS A 294 -1.71 -8.48 -5.40
CA LYS A 294 -2.89 -7.98 -6.12
C LYS A 294 -4.15 -8.77 -5.80
N GLY A 295 -4.05 -10.10 -5.69
CA GLY A 295 -5.21 -10.99 -5.49
C GLY A 295 -5.79 -10.93 -4.08
N ILE A 296 -4.94 -10.89 -3.04
CA ILE A 296 -5.37 -10.99 -1.64
C ILE A 296 -6.29 -9.84 -1.19
N PRO A 297 -5.98 -8.55 -1.47
CA PRO A 297 -6.89 -7.45 -1.11
C PRO A 297 -8.27 -7.58 -1.75
N LYS A 298 -8.32 -8.01 -3.02
CA LYS A 298 -9.57 -8.27 -3.74
C LYS A 298 -10.36 -9.41 -3.10
N GLU A 299 -9.70 -10.50 -2.70
CA GLU A 299 -10.36 -11.62 -2.02
C GLU A 299 -10.90 -11.21 -0.64
N ILE A 300 -10.16 -10.39 0.11
CA ILE A 300 -10.63 -9.82 1.38
C ILE A 300 -11.88 -8.95 1.15
N GLU A 301 -11.87 -8.11 0.11
CA GLU A 301 -13.03 -7.29 -0.25
C GLU A 301 -14.25 -8.17 -0.61
N LEU A 302 -14.06 -9.20 -1.44
CA LEU A 302 -15.10 -10.13 -1.84
C LEU A 302 -15.65 -10.95 -0.66
N ALA A 303 -14.79 -11.40 0.26
CA ALA A 303 -15.21 -12.07 1.50
C ALA A 303 -16.11 -11.17 2.36
N ASN A 304 -15.73 -9.91 2.53
CA ASN A 304 -16.56 -8.94 3.26
C ASN A 304 -17.88 -8.64 2.53
N LYS A 305 -17.86 -8.50 1.19
CA LYS A 305 -19.09 -8.31 0.39
C LYS A 305 -20.04 -9.49 0.50
N ARG A 306 -19.52 -10.73 0.46
CA ARG A 306 -20.33 -11.95 0.67
C ARG A 306 -20.96 -11.95 2.06
N TYR A 307 -20.17 -11.68 3.11
CA TYR A 307 -20.71 -11.56 4.47
C TYR A 307 -21.85 -10.55 4.56
N GLU A 308 -21.64 -9.34 4.03
CA GLU A 308 -22.66 -8.30 4.04
C GLU A 308 -23.90 -8.72 3.23
N TYR A 309 -23.73 -9.34 2.07
CA TYR A 309 -24.85 -9.84 1.26
C TYR A 309 -25.71 -10.87 2.01
N TYR A 310 -25.10 -11.90 2.61
CA TYR A 310 -25.85 -12.91 3.36
C TYR A 310 -26.47 -12.34 4.64
N LYS A 311 -25.81 -11.36 5.28
CA LYS A 311 -26.39 -10.60 6.40
C LYS A 311 -27.64 -9.82 5.98
N GLU A 312 -27.62 -9.14 4.82
CA GLU A 312 -28.82 -8.52 4.27
C GLU A 312 -29.91 -9.58 4.01
N LEU A 313 -29.55 -10.66 3.32
CA LEU A 313 -30.49 -11.71 2.91
C LEU A 313 -31.21 -12.35 4.10
N LEU A 314 -30.48 -12.70 5.16
CA LEU A 314 -31.04 -13.38 6.33
C LEU A 314 -31.90 -12.45 7.21
N ILE A 315 -31.60 -11.15 7.25
CA ILE A 315 -32.30 -10.20 8.12
C ILE A 315 -33.47 -9.50 7.42
N ILE A 316 -33.27 -9.07 6.17
CA ILE A 316 -34.27 -8.36 5.38
C ILE A 316 -35.13 -9.34 4.57
N GLY A 317 -34.59 -10.50 4.18
CA GLY A 317 -35.19 -11.39 3.19
C GLY A 317 -34.85 -10.98 1.75
N ASN A 318 -35.25 -11.81 0.78
CA ASN A 318 -35.21 -11.42 -0.63
C ASN A 318 -36.23 -10.31 -0.89
N LYS A 319 -35.79 -9.21 -1.51
CA LYS A 319 -36.74 -8.31 -2.18
C LYS A 319 -37.40 -9.10 -3.31
N LYS A 320 -38.70 -9.36 -3.18
CA LYS A 320 -39.55 -9.45 -4.37
C LYS A 320 -39.59 -8.09 -5.04
#